data_AF-E4Z209-F1
#
_entry.id   AF-E4Z209-F1
#
_cell.length_a   1.000
_cell.length_b   1.000
_cell.length_c   1.000
_cell.angle_alpha   90.00
_cell.angle_beta   90.00
_cell.angle_gamma   90.00
#
_symmetry.space_group_name_H-M   'P 1'
#
loop_
_entity.id
_entity.type
_entity.pdbx_description
1 polymer ?
#
loop_
_entity_poly.entity_id
_entity_poly.type
_entity_poly.pdbx_seq_one_letter_code
_entity_poly.pdbx_strand_id
1 'polypeptide(L)'
;MFLNELEEILDVIEHEEFAKIMRPLFTQLARCVASPHFQVAERALYYWNNEYFINLVQDHTKVILPIMFPPLYRNSKSHWNKTIHGLIYNALKIFMEMDQHLFDECTTAYKSDRLKEKQTIQKREEAWRRIQQQATMNPMKDQISGYDVTAKISMGDIEHEFRDLSVEEADLDVN
;
A
#
# COMPACT_ATOMS: atom_id res chain seq x y z
N MET A 1 -19.20 1.80 -12.45
CA MET A 1 -19.33 1.47 -13.89
C MET A 1 -18.29 0.43 -14.27
N PHE A 2 -17.01 0.75 -14.48
CA PHE A 2 -16.00 -0.27 -14.87
C PHE A 2 -15.84 -1.45 -13.90
N LEU A 3 -15.81 -1.19 -12.58
CA LEU A 3 -15.79 -2.28 -11.59
C LEU A 3 -17.08 -3.12 -11.57
N ASN A 4 -18.19 -2.64 -12.13
CA ASN A 4 -19.39 -3.47 -12.25
C ASN A 4 -19.24 -4.42 -13.43
N GLU A 5 -18.96 -3.86 -14.61
CA GLU A 5 -18.76 -4.62 -15.84
C GLU A 5 -17.66 -5.67 -15.68
N LEU A 6 -16.57 -5.33 -14.99
CA LEU A 6 -15.48 -6.26 -14.72
C LEU A 6 -15.92 -7.44 -13.84
N GLU A 7 -16.78 -7.23 -12.84
CA GLU A 7 -17.32 -8.35 -12.04
C GLU A 7 -18.20 -9.25 -12.90
N GLU A 8 -19.08 -8.67 -13.72
CA GLU A 8 -19.95 -9.42 -14.63
C GLU A 8 -19.15 -10.26 -15.64
N ILE A 9 -18.00 -9.74 -16.12
CA ILE A 9 -17.07 -10.50 -16.97
C ILE A 9 -16.41 -11.62 -16.16
N LEU A 10 -16.00 -11.35 -14.92
CA LEU A 10 -15.37 -12.34 -14.05
C LEU A 10 -16.34 -13.44 -13.61
N ASP A 11 -17.65 -13.23 -13.62
CA ASP A 11 -18.65 -14.27 -13.31
C ASP A 11 -18.77 -15.36 -14.40
N VAL A 12 -18.33 -15.05 -15.63
CA VAL A 12 -18.41 -15.97 -16.77
C VAL A 12 -17.03 -16.38 -17.31
N ILE A 13 -15.94 -15.86 -16.72
CA ILE A 13 -14.59 -16.15 -17.17
C ILE A 13 -14.19 -17.59 -16.80
N GLU A 14 -13.57 -18.31 -17.74
CA GLU A 14 -12.97 -19.62 -17.46
C GLU A 14 -11.65 -19.47 -16.69
N HIS A 15 -11.27 -20.49 -15.91
CA HIS A 15 -10.09 -20.43 -15.04
C HIS A 15 -8.80 -20.24 -15.86
N GLU A 16 -8.71 -20.85 -17.03
CA GLU A 16 -7.57 -20.75 -17.95
C GLU A 16 -7.41 -19.34 -18.52
N GLU A 17 -8.51 -18.63 -18.78
CA GLU A 17 -8.49 -17.24 -19.25
C GLU A 17 -8.17 -16.28 -18.11
N PHE A 18 -8.70 -16.53 -16.92
CA PHE A 18 -8.40 -15.75 -15.72
C PHE A 18 -6.89 -15.75 -15.40
N ALA A 19 -6.23 -16.91 -15.49
CA ALA A 19 -4.79 -17.05 -15.23
C ALA A 19 -3.92 -16.14 -16.12
N LYS A 20 -4.38 -15.80 -17.33
CA LYS A 20 -3.67 -14.92 -18.27
C LYS A 20 -3.73 -13.45 -17.85
N ILE A 21 -4.82 -13.03 -17.20
CA ILE A 21 -5.08 -11.62 -16.85
C ILE A 21 -4.92 -11.31 -15.36
N MET A 22 -4.81 -12.31 -14.49
CA MET A 22 -4.84 -12.12 -13.03
C MET A 22 -3.81 -11.09 -12.53
N ARG A 23 -2.58 -11.07 -13.08
CA ARG A 23 -1.53 -10.15 -12.61
C ARG A 23 -1.88 -8.67 -12.86
N PRO A 24 -2.14 -8.22 -14.11
CA PRO A 24 -2.53 -6.84 -14.35
C PRO A 24 -3.88 -6.49 -13.71
N LEU A 25 -4.83 -7.42 -13.68
CA LEU A 25 -6.12 -7.25 -13.02
C LEU A 25 -5.96 -6.91 -11.53
N PHE A 26 -5.26 -7.76 -10.77
CA PHE A 26 -5.10 -7.56 -9.33
C PHE A 26 -4.17 -6.41 -8.99
N THR A 27 -3.24 -6.06 -9.87
CA THR A 27 -2.45 -4.82 -9.73
C THR A 27 -3.38 -3.59 -9.78
N GLN A 28 -4.40 -3.61 -10.65
CA GLN A 28 -5.37 -2.52 -10.72
C GLN A 28 -6.40 -2.57 -9.58
N LEU A 29 -6.87 -3.75 -9.17
CA LEU A 29 -7.75 -3.89 -8.01
C LEU A 29 -7.08 -3.42 -6.72
N ALA A 30 -5.79 -3.74 -6.52
CA ALA A 30 -4.98 -3.25 -5.41
C ALA A 30 -5.01 -1.71 -5.33
N ARG A 31 -4.89 -1.02 -6.47
CA ARG A 31 -4.99 0.45 -6.55
C ARG A 31 -6.40 0.96 -6.24
N CYS A 32 -7.45 0.24 -6.67
CA CYS A 32 -8.83 0.58 -6.36
C CYS A 32 -9.13 0.45 -4.86
N VAL A 33 -8.65 -0.61 -4.22
CA VAL A 33 -8.75 -0.82 -2.76
C VAL A 33 -7.97 0.24 -1.99
N ALA A 34 -6.81 0.66 -2.51
CA ALA A 34 -6.02 1.75 -1.95
C ALA A 34 -6.60 3.16 -2.20
N SER A 35 -7.71 3.28 -2.94
CA SER A 35 -8.27 4.57 -3.32
C SER A 35 -8.78 5.33 -2.09
N PRO A 36 -8.48 6.64 -1.96
CA PRO A 36 -9.07 7.48 -0.92
C PRO A 36 -10.57 7.71 -1.15
N HIS A 37 -11.06 7.47 -2.37
CA HIS A 37 -12.47 7.63 -2.71
C HIS A 37 -13.28 6.41 -2.29
N PHE A 38 -14.07 6.55 -1.22
CA PHE A 38 -14.74 5.43 -0.57
C PHE A 38 -15.57 4.55 -1.52
N GLN A 39 -16.35 5.14 -2.45
CA GLN A 39 -17.18 4.35 -3.38
C GLN A 39 -16.35 3.44 -4.31
N VAL A 40 -15.11 3.81 -4.62
CA VAL A 40 -14.22 3.00 -5.47
C VAL A 40 -13.66 1.84 -4.65
N ALA A 41 -13.16 2.11 -3.45
CA ALA A 41 -12.61 1.09 -2.56
C ALA A 41 -13.69 0.10 -2.12
N GLU A 42 -14.85 0.60 -1.69
CA GLU A 42 -16.02 -0.20 -1.34
C GLU A 42 -16.42 -1.12 -2.49
N ARG A 43 -16.58 -0.56 -3.70
CA ARG A 43 -17.01 -1.37 -4.85
C ARG A 43 -16.02 -2.46 -5.23
N ALA A 44 -14.72 -2.20 -5.10
CA ALA A 44 -13.68 -3.20 -5.36
C ALA A 44 -13.65 -4.29 -4.28
N LEU A 45 -13.82 -3.91 -3.01
CA LEU A 45 -13.84 -4.87 -1.90
C LEU A 45 -15.08 -5.77 -1.92
N TYR A 46 -16.20 -5.31 -2.50
CA TYR A 46 -17.42 -6.11 -2.63
C TYR A 46 -17.25 -7.38 -3.48
N TYR A 47 -16.22 -7.48 -4.32
CA TYR A 47 -15.91 -8.71 -5.07
C TYR A 47 -15.63 -9.90 -4.13
N TRP A 48 -15.21 -9.64 -2.89
CA TRP A 48 -14.90 -10.66 -1.89
C TRP A 48 -16.17 -11.22 -1.22
N ASN A 49 -17.35 -10.81 -1.67
CA ASN A 49 -18.61 -11.45 -1.31
C ASN A 49 -19.08 -12.43 -2.41
N ASN A 50 -18.41 -12.45 -3.56
CA ASN A 50 -18.73 -13.32 -4.67
C ASN A 50 -17.93 -14.63 -4.55
N GLU A 51 -18.64 -15.75 -4.32
CA GLU A 51 -18.03 -17.06 -4.15
C GLU A 51 -17.25 -17.52 -5.39
N TYR A 52 -17.74 -17.22 -6.60
CA TYR A 52 -17.03 -17.59 -7.83
C TYR A 52 -15.70 -16.86 -7.93
N PHE A 53 -15.70 -15.56 -7.67
CA PHE A 53 -14.48 -14.75 -7.63
C PHE A 53 -13.49 -15.28 -6.58
N ILE A 54 -13.96 -15.64 -5.38
CA ILE A 54 -13.12 -16.23 -4.33
C ILE A 54 -12.48 -17.53 -4.80
N ASN A 55 -13.25 -18.41 -5.47
CA ASN A 55 -12.72 -19.67 -6.00
C ASN A 55 -11.63 -19.44 -7.07
N LEU A 56 -11.84 -18.49 -8.00
CA LEU A 56 -10.80 -18.09 -8.96
C LEU A 56 -9.52 -17.61 -8.26
N VAL A 57 -9.66 -16.84 -7.18
CA VAL A 57 -8.52 -16.35 -6.41
C VAL A 57 -7.79 -17.48 -5.70
N GLN A 58 -8.52 -18.44 -5.14
CA GLN A 58 -7.98 -19.52 -4.32
C GLN A 58 -6.90 -20.33 -5.06
N ASP A 59 -7.16 -20.71 -6.31
CA ASP A 59 -6.23 -21.47 -7.17
C ASP A 59 -4.95 -20.69 -7.52
N HIS A 60 -4.99 -19.37 -7.36
CA HIS A 60 -3.92 -18.45 -7.73
C HIS A 60 -3.38 -17.62 -6.55
N THR A 61 -3.69 -18.02 -5.32
CA THR A 61 -3.36 -17.28 -4.08
C THR A 61 -1.87 -16.91 -4.01
N LYS A 62 -0.97 -17.81 -4.42
CA LYS A 62 0.49 -17.58 -4.44
C LYS A 62 0.94 -16.39 -5.27
N VAL A 63 0.14 -15.98 -6.25
CA VAL A 63 0.40 -14.80 -7.09
C VAL A 63 -0.39 -13.60 -6.61
N ILE A 64 -1.66 -13.81 -6.25
CA ILE A 64 -2.61 -12.74 -5.96
C ILE A 64 -2.38 -12.13 -4.57
N LEU A 65 -2.16 -12.95 -3.55
CA LEU A 65 -2.02 -12.49 -2.17
C LEU A 65 -0.86 -11.49 -2.01
N PRO A 66 0.36 -11.74 -2.53
CA PRO A 66 1.45 -10.75 -2.43
C PRO A 66 1.15 -9.40 -3.09
N ILE A 67 0.26 -9.36 -4.09
CA ILE A 67 -0.15 -8.11 -4.77
C ILE A 67 -1.19 -7.34 -3.94
N MET A 68 -2.16 -8.06 -3.38
CA MET A 68 -3.27 -7.47 -2.62
C MET A 68 -2.91 -7.16 -1.17
N PHE A 69 -1.93 -7.85 -0.60
CA PHE A 69 -1.60 -7.74 0.82
C PHE A 69 -1.18 -6.32 1.23
N PRO A 70 -0.23 -5.63 0.56
CA PRO A 70 0.22 -4.31 1.01
C PRO A 70 -0.89 -3.26 1.17
N PRO A 71 -1.78 -3.02 0.18
CA PRO A 71 -2.83 -2.02 0.35
C PRO A 71 -3.90 -2.43 1.36
N LEU A 72 -4.23 -3.73 1.45
CA LEU A 72 -5.18 -4.22 2.46
C LEU A 72 -4.63 -4.05 3.87
N TYR A 73 -3.38 -4.43 4.10
CA TYR A 73 -2.75 -4.37 5.42
C TYR A 73 -2.50 -2.92 5.86
N ARG A 74 -2.10 -2.02 4.96
CA ARG A 74 -1.95 -0.59 5.29
C ARG A 74 -3.30 0.04 5.66
N ASN A 75 -4.33 -0.22 4.86
CA ASN A 75 -5.63 0.42 5.04
C ASN A 75 -6.43 -0.17 6.21
N SER A 76 -6.17 -1.42 6.61
CA SER A 76 -6.77 -2.01 7.81
C SER A 76 -6.36 -1.28 9.10
N LYS A 77 -5.29 -0.47 9.08
CA LYS A 77 -4.86 0.31 10.26
C LYS A 77 -5.41 1.72 10.31
N SER A 78 -5.72 2.32 9.16
CA SER A 78 -5.86 3.79 9.06
C SER A 78 -7.02 4.28 8.19
N HIS A 79 -7.84 3.38 7.62
CA HIS A 79 -8.95 3.82 6.78
C HIS A 79 -10.04 4.54 7.60
N TRP A 80 -10.42 5.76 7.18
CA TRP A 80 -11.35 6.63 7.93
C TRP A 80 -12.80 6.12 7.95
N ASN A 81 -13.21 5.38 6.92
CA ASN A 81 -14.56 4.83 6.79
C ASN A 81 -14.65 3.43 7.44
N LYS A 82 -15.54 3.29 8.44
CA LYS A 82 -15.77 2.04 9.18
C LYS A 82 -16.29 0.87 8.33
N THR A 83 -17.12 1.14 7.33
CA THR A 83 -17.64 0.09 6.44
C THR A 83 -16.51 -0.52 5.62
N ILE A 84 -15.67 0.33 5.03
CA ILE A 84 -14.49 -0.12 4.26
C ILE A 84 -13.53 -0.88 5.15
N HIS A 85 -13.31 -0.41 6.38
CA HIS A 85 -12.49 -1.10 7.37
C HIS A 85 -12.97 -2.54 7.61
N GLY A 86 -14.28 -2.75 7.81
CA GLY A 86 -14.88 -4.08 7.93
C GLY A 86 -14.71 -4.95 6.68
N LEU A 87 -14.89 -4.38 5.49
CA LEU A 87 -14.68 -5.09 4.21
C LEU A 87 -13.22 -5.50 4.01
N ILE A 88 -12.26 -4.66 4.41
CA ILE A 88 -10.83 -4.99 4.37
C ILE A 88 -10.51 -6.16 5.30
N TYR A 89 -11.05 -6.17 6.52
CA TYR A 89 -10.84 -7.31 7.43
C TYR A 89 -11.44 -8.59 6.91
N ASN A 90 -12.64 -8.53 6.31
CA ASN A 90 -13.23 -9.69 5.65
C ASN A 90 -12.27 -10.22 4.57
N ALA A 91 -11.74 -9.34 3.73
CA ALA A 91 -10.81 -9.72 2.67
C ALA A 91 -9.50 -10.33 3.20
N LEU A 92 -8.90 -9.73 4.23
CA LEU A 92 -7.69 -10.26 4.89
C LEU A 92 -7.96 -11.63 5.52
N LYS A 93 -9.13 -11.81 6.14
CA LYS A 93 -9.52 -13.09 6.74
C LYS A 93 -9.66 -14.19 5.71
N ILE A 94 -10.32 -13.93 4.58
CA ILE A 94 -10.45 -14.88 3.47
C ILE A 94 -9.05 -15.30 2.97
N PHE A 95 -8.13 -14.36 2.78
CA PHE A 95 -6.77 -14.69 2.37
C PHE A 95 -5.99 -15.53 3.40
N MET A 96 -6.18 -15.26 4.68
CA MET A 96 -5.58 -16.06 5.76
C MET A 96 -6.17 -17.48 5.80
N GLU A 97 -7.46 -17.64 5.52
CA GLU A 97 -8.12 -18.95 5.42
C GLU A 97 -7.68 -19.74 4.18
N MET A 98 -7.34 -19.06 3.07
CA MET A 98 -6.81 -19.68 1.85
C MET A 98 -5.40 -20.26 2.06
N ASP A 99 -4.48 -19.48 2.64
CA ASP A 99 -3.09 -19.90 2.87
C ASP A 99 -2.48 -19.10 4.04
N GLN A 100 -2.59 -19.64 5.25
CA GLN A 100 -2.06 -19.00 6.46
C GLN A 100 -0.54 -18.80 6.39
N HIS A 101 0.20 -19.79 5.88
CA HIS A 101 1.66 -19.71 5.81
C HIS A 101 2.10 -18.57 4.90
N LEU A 102 1.51 -18.47 3.70
CA LEU A 102 1.81 -17.39 2.77
C LEU A 102 1.38 -16.02 3.31
N PHE A 103 0.29 -15.95 4.06
CA PHE A 103 -0.15 -14.73 4.73
C PHE A 103 0.88 -14.23 5.76
N ASP A 104 1.44 -15.13 6.56
CA ASP A 104 2.49 -14.83 7.53
C ASP A 104 3.81 -14.39 6.85
N GLU A 105 4.17 -15.03 5.73
CA GLU A 105 5.29 -14.62 4.88
C GLU A 105 5.08 -13.20 4.34
N CYS A 106 3.91 -12.89 3.79
CA CYS A 106 3.58 -11.55 3.28
C CYS A 106 3.61 -10.50 4.40
N THR A 107 3.13 -10.84 5.59
CA THR A 107 3.19 -9.97 6.77
C THR A 107 4.64 -9.65 7.14
N THR A 108 5.50 -10.66 7.15
CA THR A 108 6.93 -10.51 7.48
C THR A 108 7.66 -9.69 6.42
N ALA A 109 7.42 -10.00 5.14
CA ALA A 109 8.00 -9.29 4.00
C ALA A 109 7.60 -7.81 4.02
N TYR A 110 6.30 -7.51 4.22
CA TYR A 110 5.81 -6.14 4.32
C TYR A 110 6.51 -5.37 5.45
N LYS A 111 6.61 -5.95 6.65
CA LYS A 111 7.33 -5.32 7.77
C LYS A 111 8.81 -5.05 7.45
N SER A 112 9.48 -6.01 6.82
CA SER A 112 10.89 -5.87 6.41
C SER A 112 11.07 -4.73 5.41
N ASP A 113 10.18 -4.64 4.42
CA ASP A 113 10.27 -3.62 3.37
C ASP A 113 9.95 -2.23 3.91
N ARG A 114 8.98 -2.09 4.83
CA ARG A 114 8.71 -0.82 5.53
C ARG A 114 9.90 -0.35 6.36
N LEU A 115 10.61 -1.27 7.03
CA LEU A 115 11.82 -0.93 7.76
C LEU A 115 12.95 -0.46 6.83
N LYS A 116 13.16 -1.15 5.69
CA LYS A 116 14.16 -0.74 4.68
C LYS A 116 13.81 0.61 4.06
N GLU A 117 12.54 0.87 3.80
CA GLU A 117 12.05 2.16 3.29
C GLU A 117 12.37 3.28 4.29
N LYS A 118 12.02 3.10 5.58
CA LYS A 118 12.36 4.02 6.67
C LYS A 118 13.85 4.32 6.73
N GLN A 119 14.70 3.29 6.68
CA GLN A 119 16.16 3.45 6.67
C GLN A 119 16.68 4.18 5.42
N THR A 120 16.07 3.94 4.26
CA THR A 120 16.45 4.60 3.01
C THR A 120 16.11 6.09 3.05
N ILE A 121 14.94 6.44 3.59
CA ILE A 121 14.55 7.84 3.77
C ILE A 121 15.49 8.53 4.76
N GLN A 122 15.81 7.90 5.90
CA GLN A 122 16.77 8.45 6.87
C GLN A 122 18.16 8.72 6.26
N LYS A 123 18.69 7.77 5.47
CA LYS A 123 19.96 7.96 4.75
C LYS A 123 19.90 9.13 3.76
N ARG A 124 18.78 9.30 3.07
CA ARG A 124 18.56 10.44 2.16
C ARG A 124 18.53 11.75 2.94
N GLU A 125 17.85 11.81 4.08
CA GLU A 125 17.82 12.99 4.95
C GLU A 125 19.21 13.37 5.46
N GLU A 126 19.99 12.40 5.93
CA GLU A 126 21.37 12.65 6.38
C GLU A 126 22.24 13.20 5.25
N ALA A 127 22.11 12.65 4.04
CA ALA A 127 22.81 13.15 2.87
C ALA A 127 22.41 14.59 2.55
N TRP A 128 21.11 14.90 2.55
CA TRP A 128 20.60 16.26 2.34
C TRP A 128 21.08 17.25 3.42
N ARG A 129 21.11 16.84 4.69
CA ARG A 129 21.64 17.66 5.79
C ARG A 129 23.12 17.99 5.59
N ARG A 130 23.93 17.02 5.15
CA ARG A 130 25.36 17.24 4.84
C ARG A 130 25.53 18.23 3.70
N ILE A 131 24.75 18.09 2.62
CA ILE A 131 24.77 19.03 1.49
C ILE A 131 24.41 20.44 1.96
N GLN A 132 23.35 20.58 2.77
CA GLN A 132 22.91 21.86 3.30
C GLN A 132 24.00 22.52 4.16
N GLN A 133 24.66 21.76 5.04
CA GLN A 133 25.77 22.25 5.86
C GLN A 133 26.96 22.71 5.00
N GLN A 134 27.31 21.98 3.95
CA GLN A 134 28.38 22.38 3.04
C GLN A 134 28.01 23.65 2.26
N ALA A 135 26.76 23.77 1.82
CA ALA A 135 26.27 24.95 1.12
C ALA A 135 26.28 26.20 2.02
N THR A 136 25.91 26.09 3.30
CA THR A 136 25.94 27.23 4.24
C THR A 136 27.36 27.67 4.60
N MET A 137 28.32 26.75 4.59
CA MET A 137 29.74 27.03 4.83
C MET A 137 30.49 27.53 3.57
N ASN A 138 29.84 27.55 2.41
CA ASN A 138 30.49 27.98 1.16
C ASN A 138 30.69 29.51 1.16
N PRO A 139 31.94 30.02 1.03
CA PRO A 139 32.22 31.47 1.01
C PRO A 139 31.62 32.20 -0.20
N MET A 140 31.17 31.50 -1.25
CA MET A 140 30.45 32.09 -2.39
C MET A 140 28.93 32.17 -2.17
N LYS A 141 28.40 31.73 -1.03
CA LYS A 141 26.97 31.77 -0.67
C LYS A 141 26.33 33.13 -0.95
N ASP A 142 27.01 34.21 -0.56
CA ASP A 142 26.46 35.58 -0.66
C ASP A 142 26.43 36.11 -2.10
N GLN A 143 27.16 35.48 -3.04
CA GLN A 143 27.11 35.80 -4.47
C GLN A 143 25.89 35.20 -5.18
N ILE A 144 25.17 34.27 -4.52
CA ILE A 144 24.00 33.54 -5.04
C ILE A 144 22.71 34.05 -4.36
N SER A 145 22.76 35.24 -3.72
CA SER A 145 21.72 35.84 -2.85
C SER A 145 20.32 36.07 -3.47
N GLY A 146 20.06 35.64 -4.71
CA GLY A 146 18.73 35.66 -5.32
C GLY A 146 17.86 34.43 -4.98
N TYR A 147 18.44 33.35 -4.47
CA TYR A 147 17.71 32.16 -4.04
C TYR A 147 17.76 32.05 -2.52
N ASP A 148 16.57 32.08 -1.89
CA ASP A 148 16.43 31.83 -0.47
C ASP A 148 16.84 30.38 -0.14
N VAL A 149 18.10 30.19 0.27
CA VAL A 149 18.64 28.88 0.71
C VAL A 149 18.04 28.46 2.06
N THR A 150 17.33 29.36 2.75
CA THR A 150 16.54 29.08 3.94
C THR A 150 15.07 28.81 3.65
N ALA A 151 14.64 28.89 2.39
CA ALA A 151 13.37 28.33 1.97
C ALA A 151 13.45 26.86 2.35
N LYS A 152 12.75 26.51 3.43
CA LYS A 152 12.56 25.15 3.87
C LYS A 152 12.10 24.42 2.61
N ILE A 153 12.99 23.63 1.99
CA ILE A 153 12.53 22.52 1.18
C ILE A 153 11.54 21.85 2.11
N SER A 154 10.25 21.87 1.77
CA SER A 154 9.18 21.43 2.65
C SER A 154 9.43 19.97 3.00
N MET A 155 10.21 19.73 4.05
CA MET A 155 10.41 18.44 4.70
C MET A 155 9.11 17.95 5.35
N GLY A 156 8.06 18.80 5.37
CA GLY A 156 6.72 18.45 5.80
C GLY A 156 6.07 17.36 4.95
N ASP A 157 6.47 17.20 3.69
CA ASP A 157 5.92 16.13 2.84
C ASP A 157 6.46 14.74 3.25
N ILE A 158 7.66 14.68 3.83
CA ILE A 158 8.31 13.45 4.29
C ILE A 158 7.95 13.14 5.75
N GLU A 159 7.73 14.16 6.60
CA GLU A 159 7.21 13.95 7.96
C GLU A 159 5.84 13.23 7.97
N HIS A 160 5.00 13.46 6.95
CA HIS A 160 3.75 12.73 6.78
C HIS A 160 3.99 11.24 6.42
N GLU A 161 5.01 10.93 5.62
CA GLU A 161 5.44 9.54 5.34
C GLU A 161 6.01 8.85 6.57
N PHE A 162 6.78 9.56 7.40
CA PHE A 162 7.30 9.02 8.68
C PHE A 162 6.22 8.84 9.73
N ARG A 163 5.20 9.71 9.76
CA ARG A 163 4.08 9.60 10.70
C ARG A 163 3.22 8.38 10.41
N ASP A 164 2.95 8.09 9.13
CA ASP A 164 2.31 6.84 8.70
C ASP A 164 3.15 5.61 9.10
N LEU A 165 4.48 5.69 9.02
CA LEU A 165 5.41 4.63 9.43
C LEU A 165 5.52 4.45 10.96
N SER A 166 5.37 5.51 11.74
CA SER A 166 5.56 5.50 13.20
C SER A 166 4.29 5.09 13.96
N VAL A 167 3.11 5.37 13.41
CA VAL A 167 1.83 4.86 13.95
C VAL A 167 1.75 3.33 13.83
N GLU A 168 2.39 2.74 12.81
CA GLU A 168 2.42 1.28 12.63
C GLU A 168 3.27 0.51 13.67
N GLU A 169 4.21 1.17 14.36
CA GLU A 169 5.06 0.58 15.43
C GLU A 169 4.37 0.56 16.80
N ALA A 170 3.34 1.38 17.06
CA ALA A 170 2.74 1.51 18.38
C ALA A 170 1.71 0.42 18.74
N ASP A 171 1.17 -0.30 17.76
CA ASP A 171 0.19 -1.38 17.97
C ASP A 171 0.84 -2.78 17.95
N LEU A 172 2.14 -2.85 18.26
CA LEU A 172 2.91 -4.11 18.32
C LEU A 172 2.54 -5.01 19.52
N ASP A 173 1.59 -4.61 20.37
CA ASP A 173 1.09 -5.39 21.50
C ASP A 173 -0.44 -5.48 21.50
N VAL A 174 -1.02 -6.30 20.63
CA VAL A 174 -2.36 -6.84 20.88
C VAL A 174 -2.33 -8.35 20.64
N ASN A 175 -2.50 -9.05 21.76
CA ASN A 175 -2.60 -10.50 21.94
C ASN A 175 -3.49 -11.22 20.91
#